data_AF-A0A4R5ENE8-F1
#
_entry.id   AF-A0A4R5ENE8-F1
#
_cell.length_a   1.000
_cell.length_b   1.000
_cell.length_c   1.000
_cell.angle_alpha   90.00
_cell.angle_beta   90.00
_cell.angle_gamma   90.00
#
_symmetry.space_group_name_H-M   'P 1'
#
loop_
_entity.id
_entity.type
_entity.pdbx_description
1 polymer ?
#
loop_
_entity_poly.entity_id
_entity_poly.type
_entity_poly.pdbx_seq_one_letter_code
_entity_poly.pdbx_strand_id
1 'polypeptide(L)'
;MATPATPSPARAGLWYFPIIFACGAVLGTLRTLVLTPALGPLRAVALELPVILALSWIVAGSLTRGRPSLSNASARLWMGAIALALLLVAECALALGFGQTPMGWLAGLITPQGLLGLAGQAVFALLPWLRYEIGRG
;
A
#
# COMPACT_ATOMS: atom_id res chain seq x y z
N MET A 1 -15.90 18.76 27.59
CA MET A 1 -14.86 17.73 27.40
C MET A 1 -15.18 17.03 26.07
N ALA A 2 -14.52 17.40 24.97
CA ALA A 2 -14.80 16.83 23.66
C ALA A 2 -14.32 15.38 23.65
N THR A 3 -15.22 14.43 23.40
CA THR A 3 -14.84 13.04 23.14
C THR A 3 -13.91 13.04 21.93
N PRO A 4 -12.70 12.45 22.03
CA PRO A 4 -11.80 12.39 20.89
C PRO A 4 -12.53 11.65 19.76
N ALA A 5 -12.81 12.35 18.66
CA ALA A 5 -13.53 11.78 17.53
C ALA A 5 -12.82 10.50 17.08
N THR A 6 -13.48 9.35 17.23
CA THR A 6 -12.97 8.08 16.74
C THR A 6 -12.65 8.23 15.26
N PRO A 7 -11.44 7.87 14.79
CA PRO A 7 -11.08 8.01 13.38
C PRO A 7 -12.10 7.26 12.52
N SER A 8 -12.72 7.95 11.57
CA SER A 8 -13.53 7.29 10.55
C SER A 8 -12.64 6.34 9.72
N PRO A 9 -13.21 5.32 9.08
CA PRO A 9 -12.49 4.45 8.16
C PRO A 9 -11.68 5.23 7.11
N ALA A 10 -12.25 6.33 6.61
CA ALA A 10 -11.56 7.24 5.69
C ALA A 10 -10.33 7.91 6.32
N ARG A 11 -10.44 8.41 7.56
CA ARG A 11 -9.28 8.98 8.26
C ARG A 11 -8.21 7.95 8.54
N ALA A 12 -8.57 6.70 8.80
CA ALA A 12 -7.60 5.61 8.95
C ALA A 12 -6.87 5.31 7.63
N GLY A 13 -7.59 5.29 6.50
CA GLY A 13 -6.99 5.16 5.16
C GLY A 13 -6.01 6.30 4.84
N LEU A 14 -6.39 7.54 5.18
CA LEU A 14 -5.55 8.73 5.04
C LEU A 14 -4.24 8.68 5.85
N TRP A 15 -4.19 7.92 6.94
CA TRP A 15 -2.95 7.69 7.70
C TRP A 15 -2.19 6.46 7.23
N TYR A 16 -2.91 5.44 6.74
CA TYR A 16 -2.29 4.20 6.27
C TYR A 16 -1.48 4.42 4.99
N PHE A 17 -2.07 5.12 4.02
CA PHE A 17 -1.42 5.44 2.75
C PHE A 17 -0.06 6.14 2.91
N PRO A 18 0.06 7.34 3.53
CA PRO A 18 1.29 8.11 3.46
C PRO A 18 2.46 7.41 4.18
N ILE A 19 2.18 6.66 5.25
CA ILE A 19 3.21 5.89 5.96
C ILE A 19 3.80 4.83 5.04
N ILE A 20 2.95 4.03 4.40
CA ILE A 20 3.40 2.94 3.53
C ILE A 20 3.95 3.46 2.21
N PHE A 21 3.37 4.51 1.64
CA PHE A 21 3.89 5.17 0.45
C PHE A 21 5.31 5.71 0.68
N ALA A 22 5.57 6.38 1.81
CA ALA A 22 6.92 6.84 2.12
C ALA A 22 7.92 5.67 2.25
N CYS A 23 7.54 4.59 2.94
CA CYS A 23 8.37 3.39 3.03
C CYS A 23 8.61 2.76 1.66
N GLY A 24 7.56 2.64 0.84
CA GLY A 24 7.60 2.08 -0.50
C GLY A 24 8.40 2.93 -1.48
N ALA A 25 8.39 4.25 -1.35
CA ALA A 25 9.24 5.14 -2.16
C ALA A 25 10.73 4.92 -1.86
N VAL A 26 11.10 4.78 -0.58
CA VAL A 26 12.47 4.48 -0.15
C VAL A 26 12.89 3.10 -0.65
N LEU A 27 12.07 2.07 -0.40
CA LEU A 27 12.34 0.72 -0.86
C LEU A 27 12.39 0.63 -2.39
N GLY A 28 11.50 1.32 -3.09
CA GLY A 28 11.43 1.33 -4.55
C GLY A 28 12.63 2.02 -5.18
N THR A 29 13.17 3.05 -4.52
CA THR A 29 14.45 3.68 -4.89
C THR A 29 15.60 2.69 -4.73
N LEU A 30 15.69 2.01 -3.57
CA LEU A 30 16.70 0.97 -3.33
C LEU A 30 16.57 -0.18 -4.35
N ARG A 31 15.35 -0.62 -4.62
CA ARG A 31 15.06 -1.66 -5.61
C ARG A 31 15.55 -1.25 -6.99
N THR A 32 15.28 -0.02 -7.40
CA THR A 32 15.61 0.46 -8.75
C THR A 32 17.10 0.72 -8.93
N LEU A 33 17.77 1.30 -7.93
CA LEU A 33 19.18 1.69 -8.02
C LEU A 33 20.15 0.53 -7.69
N VAL A 34 19.75 -0.40 -6.82
CA VAL A 34 20.66 -1.45 -6.31
C VAL A 34 20.22 -2.84 -6.77
N LEU A 35 18.97 -3.23 -6.52
CA LEU A 35 18.53 -4.61 -6.80
C LEU A 35 18.30 -4.86 -8.29
N THR A 36 17.73 -3.90 -9.01
CA THR A 36 17.35 -4.05 -10.42
C THR A 36 18.59 -4.26 -11.32
N PRO A 37 19.69 -3.51 -11.17
CA PRO A 37 20.92 -3.78 -11.94
C PRO A 37 21.55 -5.15 -11.62
N ALA A 38 21.41 -5.64 -10.39
CA ALA A 38 22.03 -6.88 -9.95
C ALA A 38 21.20 -8.14 -10.28
N LEU A 39 19.87 -8.04 -10.19
CA LEU A 39 18.95 -9.19 -10.22
C LEU A 39 17.92 -9.13 -11.35
N GLY A 40 17.81 -7.99 -12.03
CA GLY A 40 16.76 -7.69 -12.99
C GLY A 40 15.46 -7.22 -12.34
N PRO A 41 14.55 -6.59 -13.11
CA PRO A 41 13.37 -5.88 -12.57
C PRO A 41 12.40 -6.79 -11.81
N LEU A 42 12.05 -7.95 -12.37
CA LEU A 42 11.05 -8.85 -11.79
C LEU A 42 11.49 -9.43 -10.45
N ARG A 43 12.73 -9.93 -10.37
CA ARG A 43 13.28 -10.50 -9.12
C ARG A 43 13.43 -9.42 -8.05
N ALA A 44 13.82 -8.22 -8.45
CA ALA A 44 13.93 -7.09 -7.55
C ALA A 44 12.57 -6.73 -6.89
N VAL A 45 11.48 -6.71 -7.67
CA VAL A 45 10.11 -6.53 -7.12
C VAL A 45 9.72 -7.71 -6.22
N ALA A 46 9.99 -8.94 -6.64
CA ALA A 46 9.65 -10.13 -5.85
C ALA A 46 10.31 -10.15 -4.46
N LEU A 47 11.53 -9.60 -4.34
CA LEU A 47 12.23 -9.48 -3.04
C LEU A 47 11.74 -8.31 -2.20
N GLU A 48 11.32 -7.22 -2.83
CA GLU A 48 10.77 -6.05 -2.12
C GLU A 48 9.38 -6.34 -1.52
N LEU A 49 8.53 -7.05 -2.26
CA LEU A 49 7.13 -7.27 -1.89
C LEU A 49 6.92 -7.85 -0.48
N PRO A 50 7.63 -8.90 -0.04
CA PRO A 50 7.49 -9.42 1.32
C PRO A 50 7.78 -8.37 2.39
N VAL A 51 8.78 -7.49 2.15
CA VAL A 51 9.19 -6.46 3.10
C VAL A 51 8.12 -5.39 3.24
N ILE A 52 7.65 -4.83 2.11
CA ILE A 52 6.63 -3.78 2.15
C ILE A 52 5.29 -4.31 2.66
N LEU A 53 4.92 -5.56 2.35
CA LEU A 53 3.70 -6.18 2.85
C LEU A 53 3.77 -6.48 4.36
N ALA A 54 4.93 -6.91 4.88
CA ALA A 54 5.13 -7.06 6.31
C ALA A 54 5.00 -5.72 7.06
N LEU A 55 5.61 -4.66 6.53
CA LEU A 55 5.45 -3.30 7.08
C LEU A 55 3.99 -2.86 7.06
N SER A 56 3.31 -3.06 5.94
CA SER A 56 1.90 -2.76 5.75
C SER A 56 1.01 -3.49 6.76
N TRP A 57 1.30 -4.77 7.02
CA TRP A 57 0.59 -5.57 8.02
C TRP A 57 0.75 -5.00 9.45
N ILE A 58 1.97 -4.59 9.81
CA ILE A 58 2.27 -3.99 11.11
C ILE A 58 1.53 -2.66 11.28
N VAL A 59 1.61 -1.78 10.28
CA VAL A 59 0.97 -0.46 10.30
C VAL A 59 -0.55 -0.60 10.32
N ALA A 60 -1.13 -1.49 9.50
CA ALA A 60 -2.57 -1.78 9.52
C ALA A 60 -3.04 -2.25 10.91
N GLY A 61 -2.23 -3.09 11.58
CA GLY A 61 -2.48 -3.51 12.96
C GLY A 61 -2.47 -2.35 13.96
N SER A 62 -1.42 -1.53 13.91
CA SER A 62 -1.30 -0.34 14.76
C SER A 62 -2.46 0.64 14.59
N LEU A 63 -2.84 0.91 13.33
CA LEU A 63 -3.91 1.85 13.00
C LEU A 63 -5.32 1.32 13.31
N THR A 64 -5.51 0.02 13.51
CA THR A 64 -6.83 -0.57 13.80
C THR A 64 -6.99 -1.01 15.26
N ARG A 65 -5.89 -1.17 16.00
CA ARG A 65 -5.92 -1.64 17.41
C ARG A 65 -6.67 -0.65 18.30
N GLY A 66 -7.62 -1.18 19.09
CA GLY A 66 -8.35 -0.40 20.09
C GLY A 66 -9.32 0.64 19.52
N ARG A 67 -9.70 0.54 18.23
CA ARG A 67 -10.59 1.50 17.57
C ARG A 67 -11.95 0.89 17.23
N PRO A 68 -13.03 1.25 17.95
CA PRO A 68 -14.38 0.72 17.69
C PRO A 68 -14.89 1.00 16.28
N SER A 69 -14.53 2.14 15.68
CA SER A 69 -14.93 2.50 14.31
C SER A 69 -14.34 1.58 13.22
N LEU A 70 -13.37 0.72 13.57
CA LEU A 70 -12.71 -0.24 12.68
C LEU A 70 -12.92 -1.69 13.17
N SER A 71 -13.94 -1.93 14.00
CA SER A 71 -14.24 -3.25 14.59
C SER A 71 -15.08 -4.17 13.70
N ASN A 72 -15.21 -3.85 12.41
CA ASN A 72 -15.92 -4.68 11.44
C ASN A 72 -15.15 -4.79 10.13
N ALA A 73 -15.50 -5.82 9.33
CA ALA A 73 -14.84 -6.13 8.08
C ALA A 73 -14.97 -5.01 7.03
N SER A 74 -16.18 -4.44 6.89
CA SER A 74 -16.45 -3.43 5.85
C SER A 74 -15.63 -2.15 6.07
N ALA A 75 -15.49 -1.68 7.31
CA ALA A 75 -14.68 -0.53 7.67
C ALA A 75 -13.20 -0.73 7.29
N ARG A 76 -12.68 -1.95 7.44
CA ARG A 76 -11.29 -2.29 7.13
C ARG A 76 -11.05 -2.42 5.62
N LEU A 77 -12.03 -2.96 4.89
CA LEU A 77 -12.01 -2.93 3.42
C LEU A 77 -12.04 -1.50 2.89
N TRP A 78 -12.89 -0.62 3.45
CA TRP A 78 -12.94 0.79 3.07
C TRP A 78 -11.63 1.53 3.37
N MET A 79 -11.02 1.31 4.53
CA MET A 79 -9.70 1.84 4.87
C MET A 79 -8.66 1.44 3.82
N GLY A 80 -8.63 0.15 3.44
CA GLY A 80 -7.72 -0.37 2.42
C GLY A 80 -7.97 0.19 1.02
N ALA A 81 -9.23 0.26 0.60
CA ALA A 81 -9.63 0.78 -0.71
C ALA A 81 -9.25 2.26 -0.88
N ILE A 82 -9.47 3.08 0.15
CA ILE A 82 -9.06 4.49 0.15
C ILE A 82 -7.54 4.60 0.06
N ALA A 83 -6.81 3.79 0.82
CA ALA A 83 -5.35 3.79 0.78
C ALA A 83 -4.81 3.37 -0.59
N LEU A 84 -5.42 2.37 -1.23
CA LEU A 84 -5.05 1.93 -2.59
C LEU A 84 -5.34 3.02 -3.63
N ALA A 85 -6.50 3.68 -3.56
CA ALA A 85 -6.83 4.76 -4.48
C ALA A 85 -5.83 5.92 -4.38
N LEU A 86 -5.49 6.33 -3.15
CA LEU A 86 -4.47 7.35 -2.90
C LEU A 86 -3.09 6.91 -3.40
N LEU A 87 -2.74 5.63 -3.21
CA LEU A 87 -1.48 5.05 -3.69
C LEU A 87 -1.36 5.14 -5.21
N LEU A 88 -2.37 4.70 -5.96
CA LEU A 88 -2.36 4.73 -7.43
C LEU A 88 -2.30 6.17 -7.97
N VAL A 89 -3.02 7.10 -7.33
CA VAL A 89 -2.95 8.53 -7.69
C VAL A 89 -1.54 9.07 -7.45
N ALA A 90 -0.93 8.75 -6.31
CA ALA A 90 0.40 9.21 -5.97
C ALA A 90 1.48 8.62 -6.90
N GLU A 91 1.38 7.34 -7.24
CA GLU A 91 2.30 6.69 -8.19
C GLU A 91 2.17 7.29 -9.60
N CYS A 92 0.95 7.50 -10.08
CA CYS A 92 0.72 8.15 -11.36
C CYS A 92 1.30 9.58 -11.34
N ALA A 93 0.98 10.38 -10.31
CA ALA A 93 1.52 11.74 -10.18
C ALA A 93 3.06 11.77 -10.14
N LEU A 94 3.68 10.82 -9.44
CA LEU A 94 5.12 10.69 -9.35
C LEU A 94 5.73 10.27 -10.70
N ALA A 95 5.12 9.33 -11.42
CA ALA A 95 5.55 8.94 -12.76
C ALA A 95 5.51 10.13 -13.73
N LEU A 96 4.43 10.91 -13.71
CA LEU A 96 4.32 12.14 -14.50
C LEU A 96 5.37 13.18 -14.09
N GLY A 97 5.61 13.35 -12.79
CA GLY A 97 6.64 14.25 -12.24
C GLY A 97 8.06 13.88 -12.67
N PHE A 98 8.33 12.58 -12.92
CA PHE A 98 9.58 12.08 -13.49
C PHE A 98 9.60 12.08 -15.03
N GLY A 99 8.62 12.72 -15.68
CA GLY A 99 8.59 12.89 -17.13
C GLY A 99 7.99 11.71 -17.91
N GLN A 100 7.35 10.74 -17.24
CA GLN A 100 6.57 9.72 -17.96
C GLN A 100 5.26 10.32 -18.49
N THR A 101 4.69 9.69 -19.51
CA THR A 101 3.32 9.97 -19.97
C THR A 101 2.32 9.07 -19.24
N PRO A 102 1.03 9.44 -19.16
CA PRO A 102 0.01 8.56 -18.58
C PRO A 102 -0.04 7.18 -19.26
N MET A 103 0.11 7.16 -20.59
CA MET A 103 0.14 5.91 -21.36
C MET A 103 1.40 5.08 -21.06
N GLY A 104 2.54 5.72 -20.83
CA GLY A 104 3.77 5.06 -20.41
C GLY A 104 3.64 4.42 -19.03
N TRP A 105 3.01 5.11 -18.08
CA TRP A 105 2.70 4.57 -16.76
C TRP A 105 1.78 3.34 -16.86
N LEU A 106 0.69 3.44 -17.62
CA LEU A 106 -0.23 2.32 -17.89
C LEU A 106 0.47 1.12 -18.55
N ALA A 107 1.33 1.37 -19.55
CA ALA A 107 2.14 0.33 -20.17
C ALA A 107 3.10 -0.35 -19.16
N GLY A 108 3.65 0.41 -18.21
CA GLY A 108 4.46 -0.13 -17.11
C GLY A 108 3.70 -1.12 -16.24
N LEU A 109 2.42 -0.85 -15.96
CA LEU A 109 1.57 -1.70 -15.12
C LEU A 109 1.30 -3.09 -15.70
N ILE A 110 1.26 -3.23 -17.03
CA ILE A 110 0.98 -4.50 -17.71
C ILE A 110 2.24 -5.35 -17.97
N THR A 111 3.42 -4.86 -17.61
CA THR A 111 4.66 -5.65 -17.64
C THR A 111 4.66 -6.73 -16.55
N PRO A 112 5.47 -7.80 -16.64
CA PRO A 112 5.53 -8.83 -15.60
C PRO A 112 5.81 -8.28 -14.18
N GLN A 113 6.78 -7.36 -14.05
CA GLN A 113 7.05 -6.70 -12.77
C GLN A 113 5.93 -5.73 -12.34
N GLY A 114 5.25 -5.08 -13.30
CA GLY A 114 4.11 -4.20 -13.03
C GLY A 114 2.92 -4.98 -12.49
N LEU A 115 2.58 -6.11 -13.11
CA LEU A 115 1.52 -7.02 -12.67
C LEU A 115 1.82 -7.61 -11.28
N LEU A 116 3.09 -7.96 -11.02
CA LEU A 116 3.51 -8.41 -9.71
C LEU A 116 3.37 -7.29 -8.65
N GLY A 117 3.75 -6.06 -9.00
CA GLY A 117 3.53 -4.87 -8.17
C GLY A 117 2.05 -4.63 -7.88
N LEU A 118 1.19 -4.67 -8.90
CA LEU A 118 -0.27 -4.55 -8.77
C LEU A 118 -0.87 -5.62 -7.86
N ALA A 119 -0.42 -6.88 -7.99
CA ALA A 119 -0.84 -7.95 -7.09
C ALA A 119 -0.44 -7.64 -5.64
N GLY A 120 0.77 -7.13 -5.42
CA GLY A 120 1.22 -6.63 -4.12
C GLY A 120 0.34 -5.50 -3.57
N GLN A 121 -0.04 -4.54 -4.41
CA GLN A 121 -0.93 -3.44 -4.02
C GLN A 121 -2.34 -3.92 -3.68
N ALA A 122 -2.87 -4.90 -4.42
CA ALA A 122 -4.15 -5.54 -4.09
C ALA A 122 -4.07 -6.24 -2.73
N VAL A 123 -2.99 -6.98 -2.45
CA VAL A 123 -2.76 -7.60 -1.14
C VAL A 123 -2.68 -6.51 -0.06
N PHE A 124 -1.88 -5.46 -0.26
CA PHE A 124 -1.75 -4.30 0.64
C PHE A 124 -3.11 -3.71 1.04
N ALA A 125 -4.02 -3.54 0.08
CA ALA A 125 -5.36 -3.03 0.31
C ALA A 125 -6.22 -3.99 1.15
N LEU A 126 -5.98 -5.30 1.04
CA LEU A 126 -6.72 -6.32 1.78
C LEU A 126 -6.15 -6.60 3.17
N LEU A 127 -4.90 -6.22 3.48
CA LEU A 127 -4.25 -6.52 4.77
C LEU A 127 -5.05 -6.07 6.01
N PRO A 128 -5.66 -4.86 6.06
CA PRO A 128 -6.47 -4.46 7.21
C PRO A 128 -7.63 -5.43 7.48
N TRP A 129 -8.27 -5.93 6.42
CA TRP A 129 -9.37 -6.90 6.47
C TRP A 129 -8.88 -8.31 6.82
N LEU A 130 -7.84 -8.81 6.15
CA LEU A 130 -7.24 -10.12 6.45
C LEU A 130 -6.84 -10.24 7.92
N ARG A 131 -6.27 -9.17 8.48
CA ARG A 131 -5.89 -9.12 9.89
C ARG A 131 -7.08 -9.20 10.86
N TYR A 132 -8.25 -8.73 10.42
CA TYR A 132 -9.48 -8.85 11.20
C TYR A 132 -10.04 -10.27 11.17
N GLU A 133 -10.06 -10.90 9.99
CA GLU A 133 -10.53 -12.28 9.87
C GLU A 133 -9.64 -13.26 10.65
N ILE A 134 -8.32 -13.10 10.58
CA ILE A 134 -7.37 -13.94 11.35
C ILE A 134 -7.54 -13.77 12.86
N GLY A 135 -7.93 -12.58 13.34
CA GLY A 135 -8.18 -12.34 14.76
C GLY A 135 -9.56 -12.79 15.26
N ARG A 136 -10.43 -13.28 14.38
CA ARG A 136 -11.77 -13.80 14.72
C ARG A 136 -11.81 -15.32 14.92
N GLY A 137 -10.85 -16.05 14.36
CA GLY A 137 -10.69 -17.50 14.51
C GLY A 137 -9.87 -17.84 15.75
#